data_AF-A0A914Q178-F1
#
_entry.id   AF-A0A914Q178-F1
#
_cell.length_a   1.000
_cell.length_b   1.000
_cell.length_c   1.000
_cell.angle_alpha   90.00
_cell.angle_beta   90.00
_cell.angle_gamma   90.00
#
_symmetry.space_group_name_H-M   'P 1'
#
loop_
_entity.id
_entity.type
_entity.pdbx_description
1 polymer ?
#
loop_
_entity_poly.entity_id
_entity_poly.type
_entity_poly.pdbx_seq_one_letter_code
_entity_poly.pdbx_strand_id
1 'polypeptide(L)'
;MRKKHLVRTNCKERHSIFFTHTQGKQDREDSRIENLTKKERKEAHDDRHWTEKSLDEMRPRDWRIFREDLNIAIKGGKIRNPLRNWEEVGLPKEIYDSILAVGNNEPSPIQRQAIPIGLQNSDIIGVAET
;
A
#
# COMPACT_ATOMS: atom_id res chain seq x y z
N MET A 1 78.19 5.71 9.06
CA MET A 1 77.74 6.54 7.92
C MET A 1 76.27 6.22 7.60
N ARG A 2 75.32 7.03 8.07
CA ARG A 2 73.87 6.83 7.87
C ARG A 2 73.44 7.40 6.51
N LYS A 3 73.17 6.56 5.51
CA LYS A 3 72.49 6.98 4.27
C LYS A 3 70.99 7.10 4.55
N LYS A 4 70.50 8.35 4.66
CA LYS A 4 69.07 8.66 4.77
C LYS A 4 68.37 8.18 3.49
N HIS A 5 67.54 7.13 3.61
CA HIS A 5 66.61 6.73 2.57
C HIS A 5 65.48 7.77 2.52
N LEU A 6 65.51 8.64 1.51
CA LEU A 6 64.40 9.52 1.19
C LEU A 6 63.41 8.71 0.33
N VAL A 7 62.36 8.18 0.96
CA VAL A 7 61.23 7.60 0.24
C VAL A 7 60.49 8.76 -0.43
N ARG A 8 60.85 9.05 -1.69
CA ARG A 8 60.10 9.94 -2.56
C ARG A 8 58.80 9.25 -2.93
N THR A 9 57.75 9.36 -2.10
CA THR A 9 56.40 8.99 -2.53
C THR A 9 56.01 9.92 -3.68
N ASN A 10 55.71 9.32 -4.83
CA ASN A 10 55.37 10.00 -6.07
C ASN A 10 54.07 10.79 -5.86
N CYS A 11 54.06 12.09 -6.17
CA CYS A 11 52.89 12.98 -6.00
C CYS A 11 51.62 12.45 -6.70
N LYS A 12 51.79 11.58 -7.71
CA LYS A 12 50.71 10.94 -8.47
C LYS A 12 49.96 9.85 -7.68
N GLU A 13 50.62 9.11 -6.79
CA GLU A 13 49.98 8.03 -6.02
C GLU A 13 49.08 8.57 -4.91
N ARG A 14 49.48 9.66 -4.23
CA ARG A 14 48.64 10.29 -3.19
C ARG A 14 47.32 10.85 -3.73
N HIS A 15 47.32 11.41 -4.94
CA HIS A 15 46.10 11.87 -5.61
C HIS A 15 45.18 10.70 -5.99
N SER A 16 45.73 9.59 -6.47
CA SER A 16 44.96 8.39 -6.83
C SER A 16 44.34 7.70 -5.61
N ILE A 17 45.08 7.61 -4.49
CA ILE A 17 44.56 7.04 -3.23
C ILE A 17 43.49 7.95 -2.62
N PHE A 18 43.69 9.28 -2.66
CA PHE A 18 42.67 10.22 -2.19
C PHE A 18 41.40 10.07 -3.04
N PHE A 19 41.52 10.06 -4.37
CA PHE A 19 40.42 9.90 -5.31
C PHE A 19 39.64 8.59 -5.14
N THR A 20 40.31 7.45 -4.98
CA THR A 20 39.64 6.16 -4.73
C THR A 20 38.95 6.10 -3.37
N HIS A 21 39.51 6.77 -2.35
CA HIS A 21 38.90 6.86 -1.02
C HIS A 21 37.69 7.81 -0.98
N THR A 22 37.68 8.87 -1.80
CA THR A 22 36.48 9.71 -2.01
C THR A 22 35.42 8.99 -2.84
N GLN A 23 35.79 8.26 -3.90
CA GLN A 23 34.83 7.51 -4.72
C GLN A 23 34.10 6.42 -3.91
N GLY A 24 34.83 5.61 -3.13
CA GLY A 24 34.19 4.60 -2.28
C GLY A 24 33.32 5.15 -1.14
N LYS A 25 33.49 6.42 -0.76
CA LYS A 25 32.59 7.12 0.18
C LYS A 25 31.36 7.70 -0.52
N GLN A 26 31.53 8.22 -1.74
CA GLN A 26 30.47 8.73 -2.59
C GLN A 26 29.49 7.62 -2.99
N ASP A 27 30.00 6.47 -3.46
CA ASP A 27 29.17 5.33 -3.91
C ASP A 27 28.28 4.76 -2.79
N ARG A 28 28.77 4.78 -1.54
CA ARG A 28 28.00 4.35 -0.35
C ARG A 28 26.89 5.33 -0.01
N GLU A 29 27.15 6.62 -0.14
CA GLU A 29 26.17 7.67 0.11
C GLU A 29 25.10 7.69 -1.00
N ASP A 30 25.50 7.55 -2.26
CA ASP A 30 24.58 7.46 -3.40
C ASP A 30 23.66 6.24 -3.28
N SER A 31 24.20 5.09 -2.87
CA SER A 31 23.40 3.88 -2.58
C SER A 31 22.41 4.11 -1.43
N ARG A 32 22.80 4.90 -0.41
CA ARG A 32 21.92 5.23 0.71
C ARG A 32 20.79 6.16 0.28
N ILE A 33 21.10 7.20 -0.49
CA ILE A 33 20.12 8.14 -1.06
C ILE A 33 19.17 7.41 -2.00
N GLU A 34 19.65 6.50 -2.84
CA GLU A 34 18.80 5.69 -3.71
C GLU A 34 17.83 4.81 -2.92
N ASN A 35 18.29 4.20 -1.82
CA ASN A 35 17.41 3.40 -0.96
C ASN A 35 16.36 4.24 -0.22
N LEU A 36 16.74 5.45 0.22
CA LEU A 36 15.82 6.40 0.86
C LEU A 36 14.75 6.87 -0.14
N THR A 37 15.14 7.29 -1.34
CA THR A 37 14.20 7.72 -2.38
C THR A 37 13.28 6.59 -2.86
N LYS A 38 13.79 5.34 -2.95
CA LYS A 38 12.95 4.16 -3.22
C LYS A 38 11.94 3.91 -2.10
N LYS A 39 12.33 4.11 -0.84
CA LYS A 39 11.44 3.97 0.32
C LYS A 39 10.36 5.06 0.32
N GLU A 40 10.73 6.31 0.11
CA GLU A 40 9.80 7.45 0.04
C GLU A 40 8.79 7.28 -1.11
N ARG A 41 9.23 6.83 -2.28
CA ARG A 41 8.32 6.53 -3.40
C ARG A 41 7.36 5.38 -3.09
N LYS A 42 7.80 4.36 -2.35
CA LYS A 42 6.94 3.26 -1.92
C LYS A 42 5.93 3.72 -0.87
N GLU A 43 6.33 4.55 0.07
CA GLU A 43 5.44 5.14 1.08
C GLU A 43 4.39 6.04 0.41
N ALA A 44 4.80 6.92 -0.51
CA ALA A 44 3.87 7.76 -1.26
C ALA A 44 2.87 6.95 -2.12
N HIS A 45 3.32 5.86 -2.74
CA HIS A 45 2.44 4.96 -3.50
C HIS A 45 1.42 4.23 -2.60
N ASP A 46 1.77 4.02 -1.34
CA ASP A 46 0.96 3.31 -0.36
C ASP A 46 -0.05 4.23 0.35
N ASP A 47 0.20 5.54 0.38
CA ASP A 47 -0.73 6.53 0.94
C ASP A 47 -1.87 6.93 -0.01
N ARG A 48 -1.95 6.35 -1.21
CA ARG A 48 -3.04 6.59 -2.18
C ARG A 48 -4.42 6.28 -1.58
N HIS A 49 -5.44 6.99 -2.08
CA HIS A 49 -6.83 6.78 -1.66
C HIS A 49 -7.35 5.42 -2.15
N TRP A 50 -8.27 4.81 -1.40
CA TRP A 50 -8.77 3.46 -1.68
C TRP A 50 -9.47 3.32 -3.04
N THR A 51 -9.98 4.43 -3.60
CA THR A 51 -10.62 4.49 -4.91
C THR A 51 -9.66 4.20 -6.07
N GLU A 52 -8.37 4.47 -5.89
CA GLU A 52 -7.33 4.28 -6.92
C GLU A 52 -6.56 2.96 -6.75
N LYS A 53 -6.88 2.20 -5.71
CA LYS A 53 -6.20 0.96 -5.35
C LYS A 53 -6.97 -0.26 -5.84
N SER A 54 -6.25 -1.29 -6.24
CA SER A 54 -6.84 -2.61 -6.50
C SER A 54 -7.23 -3.32 -5.19
N LEU A 55 -8.08 -4.36 -5.26
CA LEU A 55 -8.54 -5.09 -4.07
C LEU A 55 -7.36 -5.75 -3.33
N ASP A 56 -6.40 -6.28 -4.08
CA ASP A 56 -5.22 -6.97 -3.55
C ASP A 56 -4.24 -6.02 -2.83
N GLU A 57 -4.26 -4.73 -3.18
CA GLU A 57 -3.45 -3.70 -2.56
C GLU A 57 -4.11 -3.05 -1.33
N MET A 58 -5.37 -3.40 -1.02
CA MET A 58 -6.11 -2.81 0.08
C MET A 58 -5.56 -3.25 1.44
N ARG A 59 -5.09 -2.29 2.23
CA ARG A 59 -4.61 -2.53 3.59
C ARG A 59 -5.69 -2.30 4.65
N PRO A 60 -5.50 -2.81 5.89
CA PRO A 60 -6.44 -2.55 6.99
C PRO A 60 -6.73 -1.06 7.24
N ARG A 61 -5.74 -0.18 6.96
CA ARG A 61 -5.92 1.28 7.00
C ARG A 61 -6.94 1.76 5.96
N ASP A 62 -6.80 1.32 4.72
CA ASP A 62 -7.68 1.74 3.61
C ASP A 62 -9.11 1.26 3.86
N TRP A 63 -9.29 0.05 4.41
CA TRP A 63 -10.60 -0.44 4.85
C TRP A 63 -11.19 0.38 6.00
N ARG A 64 -10.36 1.04 6.81
CA ARG A 64 -10.87 1.95 7.84
C ARG A 64 -11.37 3.25 7.21
N ILE A 65 -10.59 3.84 6.31
CA ILE A 65 -10.96 5.05 5.56
C ILE A 65 -12.23 4.80 4.74
N PHE A 66 -12.30 3.67 4.03
CA PHE A 66 -13.49 3.26 3.27
C PHE A 66 -14.76 3.22 4.13
N ARG A 67 -14.65 2.72 5.36
CA ARG A 67 -15.78 2.68 6.30
C ARG A 67 -16.12 4.06 6.83
N GLU A 68 -15.12 4.91 7.10
CA GLU A 68 -15.32 6.30 7.50
C GLU A 68 -16.03 7.11 6.40
N ASP A 69 -15.60 6.99 5.14
CA ASP A 69 -16.18 7.70 4.00
C ASP A 69 -17.65 7.31 3.73
N LEU A 70 -17.96 6.02 3.89
CA LEU A 70 -19.33 5.51 3.73
C LEU A 70 -20.15 5.56 5.01
N ASN A 71 -19.61 6.15 6.08
CA ASN A 71 -20.24 6.28 7.38
C ASN A 71 -20.72 4.93 7.98
N ILE A 72 -19.94 3.86 7.76
CA ILE A 72 -20.23 2.50 8.20
C ILE A 72 -19.55 2.25 9.55
N ALA A 73 -20.36 2.13 10.61
CA ALA A 73 -19.90 1.68 11.92
C ALA A 73 -20.21 0.19 12.12
N ILE A 74 -19.24 -0.57 12.63
CA ILE A 74 -19.41 -2.02 12.83
C ILE A 74 -18.99 -2.39 14.24
N LYS A 75 -19.80 -3.24 14.89
CA LYS A 75 -19.53 -3.83 16.19
C LYS A 75 -19.52 -5.34 16.04
N GLY A 76 -18.43 -5.99 16.43
CA GLY A 76 -18.25 -7.44 16.28
C GLY A 76 -16.77 -7.83 16.15
N GLY A 77 -16.46 -9.11 16.35
CA GLY A 77 -15.09 -9.62 16.31
C GLY A 77 -14.62 -10.00 14.90
N LYS A 78 -15.25 -11.01 14.30
CA LYS A 78 -14.89 -11.53 12.97
C LYS A 78 -15.76 -10.90 11.89
N ILE A 79 -15.41 -9.68 11.50
CA ILE A 79 -16.12 -8.96 10.44
C ILE A 79 -15.32 -9.08 9.15
N ARG A 80 -15.99 -9.47 8.07
CA ARG A 80 -15.42 -9.45 6.71
C ARG A 80 -15.39 -8.02 6.18
N ASN A 81 -14.38 -7.71 5.36
CA ASN A 81 -14.29 -6.41 4.71
C ASN A 81 -15.52 -6.14 3.83
N PRO A 82 -15.97 -4.87 3.76
CA PRO A 82 -17.09 -4.48 2.91
C PRO A 82 -16.76 -4.63 1.43
N LEU A 83 -17.78 -4.85 0.60
CA LEU A 83 -17.59 -4.90 -0.86
C LEU A 83 -17.53 -3.50 -1.48
N ARG A 84 -16.67 -3.33 -2.49
CA ARG A 84 -16.60 -2.11 -3.30
C ARG A 84 -17.47 -2.21 -4.53
N ASN A 85 -17.44 -3.36 -5.20
CA ASN A 85 -18.23 -3.63 -6.40
C ASN A 85 -18.99 -4.95 -6.24
N TRP A 86 -20.11 -5.08 -6.96
CA TRP A 86 -20.91 -6.30 -7.00
C TRP A 86 -20.12 -7.54 -7.49
N GLU A 87 -19.15 -7.32 -8.38
CA GLU A 87 -18.28 -8.36 -8.95
C GLU A 87 -17.38 -9.03 -7.89
N GLU A 88 -17.03 -8.32 -6.81
CA GLU A 88 -16.12 -8.83 -5.77
C GLU A 88 -16.75 -9.95 -4.92
N VAL A 89 -18.08 -10.05 -4.93
CA VAL A 89 -18.82 -11.02 -4.10
C VAL A 89 -18.92 -12.39 -4.77
N GLY A 90 -18.74 -12.47 -6.10
CA GLY A 90 -18.89 -13.70 -6.86
C GLY A 90 -20.33 -14.23 -6.86
N LEU A 91 -21.31 -13.34 -7.02
CA LEU A 91 -22.72 -13.72 -7.07
C LEU A 91 -23.04 -14.53 -8.35
N PRO A 92 -24.01 -15.48 -8.29
CA PRO A 92 -24.53 -16.14 -9.48
C PRO A 92 -25.03 -15.12 -10.51
N LYS A 93 -24.82 -15.42 -11.80
CA LYS A 93 -25.16 -14.53 -12.91
C LYS A 93 -26.62 -14.08 -12.90
N GLU A 94 -27.53 -14.98 -12.54
CA GLU A 94 -28.97 -14.68 -12.46
C GLU A 94 -29.31 -13.58 -11.44
N ILE A 95 -28.63 -13.59 -10.28
CA ILE A 95 -28.80 -12.57 -9.24
C ILE A 95 -28.15 -11.26 -9.69
N TYR A 96 -26.96 -11.33 -10.29
CA TYR A 96 -26.27 -10.15 -10.81
C TYR A 96 -27.09 -9.42 -11.88
N ASP A 97 -27.62 -10.17 -12.86
CA ASP A 97 -28.48 -9.62 -13.92
C ASP A 97 -29.74 -8.98 -13.34
N SER A 98 -30.32 -9.57 -12.29
CA SER A 98 -31.48 -9.02 -11.58
C SER A 98 -31.17 -7.71 -10.87
N ILE A 99 -30.00 -7.60 -10.22
CA ILE A 99 -29.57 -6.36 -9.54
C ILE A 99 -29.39 -5.23 -10.55
N LEU A 100 -28.78 -5.54 -11.71
CA LEU A 100 -28.61 -4.59 -12.81
C LEU A 100 -29.95 -4.17 -13.43
N ALA A 101 -30.89 -5.10 -13.58
CA ALA A 101 -32.23 -4.81 -14.09
C ALA A 101 -33.01 -3.84 -13.19
N VAL A 102 -32.77 -3.87 -11.88
CA VAL A 102 -33.36 -2.92 -10.91
C VAL A 102 -32.70 -1.54 -10.99
N GLY A 103 -31.56 -1.41 -11.67
CA GLY A 103 -30.82 -0.15 -11.81
C GLY A 103 -29.88 0.16 -10.64
N ASN A 104 -29.60 -0.83 -9.78
CA ASN A 104 -28.68 -0.68 -8.65
C ASN A 104 -27.24 -0.89 -9.11
N ASN A 105 -26.70 0.10 -9.84
CA ASN A 105 -25.34 0.07 -10.36
C ASN A 105 -24.29 -0.05 -9.24
N GLU A 106 -24.54 0.61 -8.11
CA GLU A 106 -23.65 0.60 -6.96
C GLU A 106 -24.37 0.13 -5.69
N PRO A 107 -23.73 -0.71 -4.86
CA PRO A 107 -24.32 -1.17 -3.61
C PRO A 107 -24.38 -0.03 -2.59
N SER A 108 -25.46 0.02 -1.81
CA SER A 108 -25.60 0.98 -0.71
C SER A 108 -24.61 0.68 0.44
N PRO A 109 -24.26 1.66 1.28
CA PRO A 109 -23.32 1.45 2.39
C PRO A 109 -23.69 0.25 3.28
N ILE A 110 -24.97 0.07 3.60
CA ILE A 110 -25.43 -1.07 4.40
C ILE A 110 -25.33 -2.39 3.63
N GLN A 111 -25.65 -2.41 2.33
CA GLN A 111 -25.52 -3.60 1.48
C GLN A 111 -24.06 -4.05 1.39
N ARG A 112 -23.14 -3.10 1.26
CA ARG A 112 -21.69 -3.36 1.15
C ARG A 112 -21.15 -4.16 2.32
N GLN A 113 -21.68 -3.94 3.52
CA GLN A 113 -21.24 -4.65 4.71
C GLN A 113 -22.14 -5.84 5.06
N ALA A 114 -23.44 -5.77 4.78
CA ALA A 114 -24.41 -6.80 5.12
C ALA A 114 -24.27 -8.06 4.26
N ILE A 115 -24.08 -7.90 2.94
CA ILE A 115 -24.01 -9.03 2.01
C ILE A 115 -22.86 -9.99 2.37
N PRO A 116 -21.61 -9.51 2.59
CA PRO A 116 -20.50 -10.42 2.89
C PRO A 116 -20.64 -11.12 4.24
N ILE A 117 -21.35 -10.52 5.21
CA ILE A 117 -21.64 -11.16 6.50
C ILE A 117 -22.77 -12.18 6.36
N GLY A 118 -23.83 -11.85 5.62
CA GLY A 118 -24.95 -12.75 5.35
C GLY A 118 -24.54 -14.01 4.60
N LEU A 119 -23.59 -13.90 3.66
CA LEU A 119 -23.02 -15.05 2.95
C LEU A 119 -22.24 -16.01 3.86
N GLN A 120 -21.84 -15.58 5.06
CA GLN A 120 -21.21 -16.44 6.07
C GLN A 120 -22.23 -17.08 7.01
N ASN A 121 -23.53 -16.93 6.75
CA ASN A 121 -24.62 -17.35 7.63
C ASN A 121 -24.46 -16.80 9.06
N SER A 122 -23.92 -15.57 9.18
CA SER A 122 -23.76 -14.88 10.45
C SER A 122 -24.91 -13.90 10.66
N ASP A 123 -25.41 -13.83 11.89
CA ASP A 123 -26.47 -12.91 12.25
C ASP A 123 -25.99 -11.46 12.12
N ILE A 124 -26.87 -10.58 11.60
CA ILE A 124 -26.61 -9.15 11.42
C ILE A 124 -27.75 -8.31 11.95
N ILE A 125 -27.41 -7.16 12.53
CA ILE A 125 -28.36 -6.11 12.89
C ILE A 125 -27.96 -4.87 12.10
N GLY A 126 -28.78 -4.49 11.13
CA GLY A 126 -28.59 -3.27 10.35
C GLY A 126 -29.31 -2.09 10.97
N VAL A 127 -28.59 -1.00 11.25
CA VAL A 127 -29.18 0.28 11.62
C VAL A 127 -28.91 1.25 10.47
N ALA A 128 -29.94 1.56 9.70
CA ALA A 128 -29.88 2.46 8.56
C ALA A 128 -31.20 3.23 8.44
N GLU A 129 -31.13 4.43 7.87
CA GLU A 129 -32.31 5.22 7.52
C GLU A 129 -32.92 4.69 6.21
N THR A 130 -34.25 4.79 6.10
CA THR A 130 -35.05 4.36 4.94
C THR A 130 -35.08 5.39 3.83
#